data_AF-A0A1I2E4N5-F1
#
_entry.id   AF-A0A1I2E4N5-F1
#
_cell.length_a   1.000
_cell.length_b   1.000
_cell.length_c   1.000
_cell.angle_alpha   90.00
_cell.angle_beta   90.00
_cell.angle_gamma   90.00
#
_symmetry.space_group_name_H-M   'P 1'
#
loop_
_entity.id
_entity.type
_entity.pdbx_description
1 polymer ?
#
loop_
_entity_poly.entity_id
_entity_poly.type
_entity_poly.pdbx_seq_one_letter_code
_entity_poly.pdbx_strand_id
1 'polypeptide(L)'
;MAKDFSDLILKDKNSGKIKDLEEALEGVEVTYNRWLIARENIHTGQKPDTLKNYYRHFYNEDGIQFYVKESLPNDIRNACISAFRGIFVNK
;
A
#
# COMPACT_ATOMS: atom_id res chain seq x y z
N MET A 1 21.98 16.91 3.99
CA MET A 1 20.90 17.66 3.31
C MET A 1 19.75 16.68 3.13
N ALA A 2 18.61 16.89 3.80
CA ALA A 2 17.44 16.04 3.56
C ALA A 2 16.96 16.30 2.12
N LYS A 3 16.81 15.25 1.32
CA LYS A 3 16.23 15.39 -0.03
C LYS A 3 14.75 15.68 0.14
N ASP A 4 14.30 16.81 -0.40
CA ASP A 4 12.89 17.21 -0.38
C ASP A 4 12.18 16.60 -1.60
N PHE A 5 11.13 15.84 -1.36
CA PHE A 5 10.32 15.19 -2.40
C PHE A 5 8.90 15.77 -2.45
N SER A 6 8.70 16.96 -1.88
CA SER A 6 7.38 17.57 -1.69
C SER A 6 6.67 17.82 -3.03
N ASP A 7 7.41 18.18 -4.08
CA ASP A 7 6.87 18.40 -5.43
C ASP A 7 6.31 17.10 -6.06
N LEU A 8 7.02 15.97 -5.90
CA LEU A 8 6.57 14.67 -6.40
C LEU A 8 5.30 14.22 -5.67
N ILE A 9 5.30 14.37 -4.34
CA ILE A 9 4.14 14.06 -3.50
C ILE A 9 2.94 14.91 -3.93
N LEU A 10 3.14 16.22 -4.10
CA LEU A 10 2.07 17.14 -4.48
C LEU A 10 1.52 16.83 -5.87
N LYS A 11 2.39 16.51 -6.83
CA LYS A 11 2.01 16.12 -8.19
C LYS A 11 1.11 14.88 -8.18
N ASP A 12 1.56 13.80 -7.54
CA ASP A 12 0.80 12.54 -7.53
C ASP A 12 -0.49 12.66 -6.71
N LYS A 13 -0.48 13.43 -5.61
CA LYS A 13 -1.69 13.75 -4.85
C LYS A 13 -2.71 14.53 -5.68
N ASN A 14 -2.27 15.55 -6.41
CA ASN A 14 -3.14 16.35 -7.28
C ASN A 14 -3.64 15.56 -8.50
N SER A 15 -2.88 14.56 -8.95
CA SER A 15 -3.27 13.69 -10.07
C SER A 15 -4.35 12.66 -9.71
N GLY A 16 -4.64 12.45 -8.41
CA GLY A 16 -5.56 11.42 -7.94
C GLY A 16 -4.93 10.04 -7.74
N LYS A 17 -3.72 9.79 -8.26
CA LYS A 17 -3.05 8.48 -8.18
C LYS A 17 -2.89 7.91 -6.77
N ILE A 18 -2.69 8.75 -5.77
CA ILE A 18 -2.64 8.31 -4.37
C ILE A 18 -4.01 7.77 -3.92
N LYS A 19 -5.09 8.45 -4.29
CA LYS A 19 -6.46 8.01 -4.00
C LYS A 19 -6.76 6.70 -4.72
N ASP A 20 -6.38 6.59 -5.99
CA ASP A 20 -6.55 5.37 -6.78
C ASP A 20 -5.80 4.19 -6.12
N LEU A 21 -4.62 4.43 -5.55
CA LEU A 21 -3.85 3.41 -4.83
C LEU A 21 -4.56 2.97 -3.55
N GLU A 22 -5.07 3.93 -2.77
CA GLU A 22 -5.82 3.65 -1.56
C GLU A 22 -7.09 2.83 -1.86
N GLU A 23 -7.84 3.20 -2.90
CA GLU A 23 -9.03 2.47 -3.36
C GLU A 23 -8.69 1.06 -3.86
N ALA A 24 -7.62 0.91 -4.64
CA ALA A 24 -7.18 -0.40 -5.13
C ALA A 24 -6.75 -1.31 -3.97
N LEU A 25 -6.05 -0.78 -2.96
CA LEU A 25 -5.64 -1.53 -1.77
C LEU A 25 -6.83 -1.85 -0.85
N GLU A 26 -7.83 -0.98 -0.76
CA GLU A 26 -9.10 -1.28 -0.08
C GLU A 26 -9.82 -2.46 -0.76
N GLY A 27 -9.81 -2.52 -2.10
CA GLY A 27 -10.33 -3.67 -2.84
C GLY A 27 -9.59 -4.99 -2.51
N VAL A 28 -8.27 -4.93 -2.32
CA VAL A 28 -7.47 -6.08 -1.85
C VAL A 28 -7.87 -6.46 -0.42
N GLU A 29 -8.02 -5.48 0.47
CA GLU A 29 -8.44 -5.69 1.86
C GLU A 29 -9.81 -6.38 1.95
N VAL A 30 -10.78 -5.93 1.15
CA VAL A 30 -12.10 -6.57 1.05
C VAL A 30 -11.99 -8.01 0.54
N THR A 31 -11.20 -8.24 -0.52
CA THR A 31 -11.00 -9.58 -1.11
C THR A 31 -10.41 -10.57 -0.11
N TYR A 32 -9.47 -10.12 0.71
CA TYR A 32 -8.78 -10.96 1.70
C TYR A 32 -9.26 -10.73 3.14
N ASN A 33 -10.44 -10.15 3.33
CA ASN A 33 -11.01 -9.81 4.63
C ASN A 33 -11.08 -11.04 5.56
N ARG A 34 -11.46 -12.21 5.03
CA ARG A 34 -11.51 -13.46 5.80
C ARG A 34 -10.16 -13.81 6.46
N TRP A 35 -9.05 -13.52 5.77
CA TRP A 35 -7.71 -13.74 6.32
C TRP A 35 -7.38 -12.70 7.39
N LEU A 36 -7.73 -11.43 7.16
CA LEU A 36 -7.48 -10.32 8.09
C LEU A 36 -8.28 -10.45 9.39
N ILE A 37 -9.54 -10.88 9.33
CA ILE A 37 -10.39 -11.10 10.53
C ILE A 37 -9.79 -12.16 11.46
N ALA A 38 -9.14 -13.19 10.89
CA ALA A 38 -8.53 -14.24 11.69
C ALA A 38 -7.26 -13.77 12.41
N ARG A 39 -6.66 -12.64 11.98
CA ARG A 39 -5.40 -12.13 12.52
C ARG A 39 -5.60 -11.11 13.62
N GLU A 40 -4.64 -11.12 14.52
CA GLU A 40 -4.45 -10.11 15.54
C GLU A 40 -3.66 -8.93 14.96
N ASN A 41 -4.14 -7.72 15.22
CA ASN A 41 -3.49 -6.49 14.82
C ASN A 41 -2.11 -6.37 15.48
N ILE A 42 -1.09 -6.26 14.64
CA ILE A 42 0.32 -6.21 15.07
C ILE A 42 0.69 -5.02 15.97
N HIS A 43 -0.16 -3.99 16.03
CA HIS A 43 0.06 -2.78 16.81
C HIS A 43 -0.80 -2.74 18.08
N THR A 44 -2.03 -3.24 18.02
CA THR A 44 -2.98 -3.15 19.15
C THR A 44 -3.19 -4.46 19.90
N GLY A 45 -2.80 -5.60 19.32
CA GLY A 45 -3.08 -6.92 19.88
C GLY A 45 -4.56 -7.32 19.80
N GLN A 46 -5.39 -6.60 19.03
CA GLN A 46 -6.83 -6.85 18.91
C GLN A 46 -7.20 -7.34 17.51
N LYS A 47 -8.27 -8.12 17.38
CA LYS A 47 -8.84 -8.52 16.08
C LYS A 47 -9.96 -7.55 15.65
N PRO A 48 -10.18 -7.33 14.34
CA PRO A 48 -9.40 -7.84 13.22
C PRO A 48 -8.13 -7.01 12.96
N ASP A 49 -7.15 -7.61 12.28
CA ASP A 49 -6.04 -6.85 11.69
C ASP A 49 -6.48 -6.11 10.41
N THR A 50 -5.69 -5.16 9.92
CA THR A 50 -5.98 -4.38 8.71
C THR A 50 -4.84 -4.45 7.71
N LEU A 51 -5.16 -4.35 6.41
CA LEU A 51 -4.13 -4.45 5.37
C LEU A 51 -3.10 -3.30 5.46
N LYS A 52 -3.55 -2.13 5.92
CA LYS A 52 -2.73 -0.92 6.13
C LYS A 52 -1.52 -1.16 7.04
N ASN A 53 -1.58 -2.15 7.93
CA ASN A 53 -0.47 -2.50 8.81
C ASN A 53 0.67 -3.23 8.09
N TYR A 54 0.45 -3.68 6.86
CA TYR A 54 1.37 -4.56 6.13
C TYR A 54 2.04 -3.92 4.92
N TYR A 55 1.69 -2.69 4.55
CA TYR A 55 2.37 -2.00 3.46
C TYR A 55 2.74 -0.57 3.85
N ARG A 56 3.66 0.01 3.08
CA ARG A 56 3.97 1.43 3.14
C ARG A 56 4.37 1.91 1.74
N HIS A 57 4.03 3.14 1.42
CA HIS A 57 4.65 3.84 0.31
C HIS A 57 5.47 5.02 0.82
N PHE A 58 6.53 5.36 0.12
CA PHE A 58 7.41 6.49 0.42
C PHE A 58 8.03 7.00 -0.88
N TYR A 59 8.56 8.22 -0.88
CA TYR A 59 9.18 8.80 -2.07
C TYR A 59 10.70 8.78 -1.95
N ASN A 60 11.36 8.47 -3.06
CA ASN A 60 12.81 8.62 -3.24
C ASN A 60 13.10 9.29 -4.59
N GLU A 61 14.37 9.29 -5.00
CA GLU A 61 14.81 9.88 -6.28
C GLU A 61 14.19 9.21 -7.52
N ASP A 62 13.77 7.95 -7.40
CA ASP A 62 13.13 7.20 -8.48
C ASP A 62 11.59 7.40 -8.48
N GLY A 63 11.06 8.20 -7.56
CA GLY A 63 9.63 8.44 -7.39
C GLY A 63 9.02 7.67 -6.22
N ILE A 64 7.73 7.34 -6.33
CA ILE A 64 7.03 6.58 -5.31
C ILE A 64 7.52 5.13 -5.27
N GLN A 65 7.89 4.68 -4.08
CA GLN A 65 8.27 3.32 -3.76
C GLN A 65 7.17 2.67 -2.95
N PHE A 66 6.96 1.37 -3.15
CA PHE A 66 5.96 0.58 -2.45
C PHE A 66 6.59 -0.66 -1.83
N TYR A 67 6.40 -0.81 -0.51
CA TYR A 67 6.92 -1.91 0.27
C TYR A 67 5.79 -2.68 0.93
N VAL A 68 5.85 -4.00 0.86
CA VAL A 68 4.90 -4.92 1.48
C VAL A 68 5.67 -5.84 2.43
N LYS A 69 5.23 -5.92 3.69
CA LYS A 69 5.86 -6.70 4.76
C LYS A 69 5.90 -8.19 4.42
N GLU A 70 6.93 -8.87 4.92
CA GLU A 70 7.16 -10.27 4.57
C GLU A 70 6.14 -11.25 5.15
N SER A 71 5.47 -10.85 6.22
CA SER A 71 4.44 -11.63 6.92
C SER A 71 3.14 -11.79 6.13
N LEU A 72 2.96 -11.08 5.02
CA LEU A 72 1.82 -11.27 4.13
C LEU A 72 2.02 -12.53 3.26
N PRO A 73 0.99 -13.38 3.14
CA PRO A 73 0.97 -14.46 2.17
C PRO A 73 1.27 -13.94 0.76
N ASN A 74 1.95 -14.78 -0.03
CA ASN A 74 2.39 -14.39 -1.37
C ASN A 74 1.23 -13.91 -2.26
N ASP A 75 0.04 -14.49 -2.13
CA ASP A 75 -1.13 -14.08 -2.93
C ASP A 75 -1.59 -12.66 -2.62
N ILE A 76 -1.70 -12.31 -1.33
CA ILE A 76 -2.09 -10.97 -0.89
C ILE A 76 -0.98 -9.96 -1.25
N ARG A 77 0.28 -10.34 -1.05
CA ARG A 77 1.43 -9.51 -1.44
C ARG A 77 1.42 -9.21 -2.93
N ASN A 78 1.22 -10.22 -3.76
CA ASN A 78 1.17 -10.08 -5.21
C ASN A 78 0.00 -9.20 -5.64
N ALA A 79 -1.15 -9.31 -4.97
CA ALA A 79 -2.29 -8.42 -5.19
C ALA A 79 -1.95 -6.95 -4.87
N CYS A 80 -1.32 -6.67 -3.72
CA CYS A 80 -0.87 -5.32 -3.36
C CYS A 80 0.14 -4.75 -4.37
N ILE A 81 1.13 -5.56 -4.77
CA ILE A 81 2.15 -5.15 -5.75
C ILE A 81 1.50 -4.89 -7.12
N SER A 82 0.53 -5.70 -7.52
CA SER A 82 -0.20 -5.54 -8.79
C SER A 82 -1.04 -4.27 -8.79
N ALA A 83 -1.75 -3.98 -7.69
CA ALA A 83 -2.49 -2.74 -7.50
C ALA A 83 -1.58 -1.51 -7.65
N PHE A 84 -0.43 -1.51 -6.98
CA PHE A 84 0.55 -0.44 -7.10
C PHE A 84 1.08 -0.28 -8.53
N ARG A 85 1.47 -1.38 -9.18
CA ARG A 85 2.02 -1.35 -10.54
C ARG A 85 1.00 -0.87 -11.58
N GLY A 86 -0.29 -1.20 -11.41
CA GLY A 86 -1.35 -0.76 -12.31
C GLY A 86 -1.50 0.77 -12.39
N ILE A 87 -1.10 1.49 -11.34
CA ILE A 87 -1.25 2.94 -11.22
C ILE A 87 0.05 3.68 -11.52
N PHE A 88 1.18 3.18 -11.00
CA PHE A 88 2.45 3.91 -11.04
C PHE A 88 3.47 3.35 -12.04
N VAL A 89 3.27 2.13 -12.56
CA VAL A 89 4.25 1.44 -13.43
C VAL A 89 3.72 1.23 -14.85
N ASN A 90 2.48 1.64 -15.15
CA ASN A 90 1.99 1.67 -16.53
C ASN A 90 2.74 2.74 -17.34
N LYS A 91 3.61 2.24 -18.24
CA LYS A 91 4.20 2.97 -19.37
C LYS A 91 3.23 2.98 -20.54
#